data_AF-A0A852JY37-F1
#
_entry.id   AF-A0A852JY37-F1
#
_cell.length_a   1.000
_cell.length_b   1.000
_cell.length_c   1.000
_cell.angle_alpha   90.00
_cell.angle_beta   90.00
_cell.angle_gamma   90.00
#
_symmetry.space_group_name_H-M   'P 1'
#
loop_
_entity.id
_entity.type
_entity.pdbx_description
1 polymer ?
#
loop_
_entity_poly.entity_id
_entity_poly.type
_entity_poly.pdbx_seq_one_letter_code
_entity_poly.pdbx_strand_id
1 'polypeptide(L)'
;MPCVGDWLNSPLSIVQGIFAQNAPNSDWEKKVTEYFKEKLKENNATNWVPSLNDVPVHYLKPNSLVKFRCMVQDMFDPEFYMGVYETVDPNTNARVLHFGKYRDVAECGPQQEIDLNSSQTVTSERQTFYCVPVPGESAWVKEISFLTGPVQARVSPSTSYTPSRHKRSYEEDEDMDLHPSKQKEQHMACKSCFSGSGGDIHGCVEPKRLETEASAGHHVISPNCSPPLDLNFPLPGEKGPACLVKIYESWESFKVNDVLEVFGVLSVDPVLSIVNSEERDSSSLDPMECMDTMEEQRVHSPPASLVPRIHVILAQKLQHINPLLPACLNEEESKTCEFVSNFMSELSPVRAELLGFLTHALLGDSLAAEYLILHLISTV
;
A
#
# COMPACT_ATOMS: atom_id res chain seq x y z
N MET A 1 -36.88 -8.39 -1.77
CA MET A 1 -35.55 -7.95 -2.22
C MET A 1 -34.68 -7.81 -0.99
N PRO A 2 -33.61 -8.61 -0.82
CA PRO A 2 -32.69 -8.34 0.27
C PRO A 2 -31.97 -7.03 -0.05
N CYS A 3 -31.93 -6.10 0.91
CA CYS A 3 -31.21 -4.83 0.80
C CYS A 3 -29.83 -5.09 0.19
N VAL A 4 -29.45 -4.33 -0.84
CA VAL A 4 -28.09 -4.31 -1.38
C VAL A 4 -27.19 -3.80 -0.26
N GLY A 5 -26.67 -4.72 0.55
CA GLY A 5 -25.78 -4.39 1.65
C GLY A 5 -24.52 -3.72 1.11
N ASP A 6 -24.03 -2.72 1.84
CA ASP A 6 -22.82 -1.99 1.50
C ASP A 6 -21.59 -2.87 1.75
N TRP A 7 -21.35 -3.79 0.81
CA TRP A 7 -20.27 -4.78 0.87
C TRP A 7 -18.88 -4.15 0.78
N LEU A 8 -18.78 -2.91 0.26
CA LEU A 8 -17.54 -2.14 0.20
C LEU A 8 -17.22 -1.49 1.53
N ASN A 9 -18.15 -0.73 2.12
CA ASN A 9 -17.84 0.04 3.35
C ASN A 9 -18.08 -0.74 4.64
N SER A 10 -18.80 -1.85 4.59
CA SER A 10 -19.16 -2.68 5.75
C SER A 10 -19.15 -4.19 5.42
N PRO A 11 -18.06 -4.76 4.86
CA PRO A 11 -17.97 -6.19 4.52
C PRO A 11 -18.25 -7.11 5.71
N LEU A 12 -17.82 -6.74 6.92
CA LEU A 12 -18.04 -7.53 8.14
C LEU A 12 -19.53 -7.74 8.45
N SER A 13 -20.41 -6.82 8.08
CA SER A 13 -21.86 -6.97 8.27
C SER A 13 -22.44 -8.06 7.38
N ILE A 14 -21.91 -8.21 6.17
CA ILE A 14 -22.28 -9.28 5.23
C ILE A 14 -21.79 -10.62 5.77
N VAL A 15 -20.54 -10.66 6.26
CA VAL A 15 -19.96 -11.85 6.88
C VAL A 15 -20.80 -12.28 8.10
N GLN A 16 -21.19 -11.34 8.97
CA GLN A 16 -22.09 -11.60 10.09
C GLN A 16 -23.45 -12.14 9.63
N GLY A 17 -24.01 -11.58 8.55
CA GLY A 17 -25.27 -12.05 7.98
C GLY A 17 -25.19 -13.49 7.45
N ILE A 18 -24.09 -13.85 6.78
CA ILE A 18 -23.83 -15.21 6.28
C ILE A 18 -23.58 -16.16 7.46
N PHE A 19 -22.80 -15.73 8.44
CA PHE A 19 -22.51 -16.47 9.66
C PHE A 19 -23.80 -16.78 10.43
N ALA A 20 -24.66 -15.78 10.71
CA ALA A 20 -25.91 -15.99 11.43
C ALA A 20 -26.87 -16.99 10.74
N GLN A 21 -26.85 -17.04 9.41
CA GLN A 21 -27.67 -17.99 8.64
C GLN A 21 -27.10 -19.41 8.61
N ASN A 22 -25.79 -19.57 8.86
CA ASN A 22 -25.06 -20.82 8.69
C ASN A 22 -24.27 -21.23 9.94
N ALA A 23 -24.49 -20.57 11.09
CA ALA A 23 -23.70 -20.70 12.31
C ALA A 23 -23.42 -22.14 12.80
N PRO A 24 -24.34 -23.13 12.64
CA PRO A 24 -24.02 -24.50 13.03
C PRO A 24 -23.17 -25.30 12.01
N ASN A 25 -22.94 -24.78 10.80
CA ASN A 25 -22.24 -25.47 9.72
C ASN A 25 -20.92 -24.75 9.37
N SER A 26 -19.80 -25.50 9.34
CA SER A 26 -18.46 -24.99 9.02
C SER A 26 -18.32 -24.39 7.60
N ASP A 27 -19.32 -24.56 6.73
CA ASP A 27 -19.26 -24.11 5.33
C ASP A 27 -19.54 -22.60 5.14
N TRP A 28 -19.82 -21.85 6.20
CA TRP A 28 -20.08 -20.40 6.08
C TRP A 28 -18.88 -19.64 5.51
N GLU A 29 -17.65 -20.10 5.79
CA GLU A 29 -16.42 -19.47 5.32
C GLU A 29 -16.30 -19.53 3.79
N LYS A 30 -16.54 -20.70 3.20
CA LYS A 30 -16.56 -20.88 1.75
C LYS A 30 -17.61 -20.01 1.08
N LYS A 31 -18.80 -19.92 1.69
CA LYS A 31 -19.89 -19.06 1.18
C LYS A 31 -19.52 -17.57 1.21
N VAL A 32 -18.77 -17.12 2.21
CA VAL A 32 -18.24 -15.75 2.25
C VAL A 32 -17.29 -15.53 1.08
N THR A 33 -16.32 -16.42 0.91
CA THR A 33 -15.33 -16.35 -0.18
C THR A 33 -16.00 -16.36 -1.56
N GLU A 34 -16.97 -17.26 -1.78
CA GLU A 34 -17.77 -17.34 -3.00
C GLU A 34 -18.57 -16.06 -3.24
N TYR A 35 -19.25 -15.53 -2.23
CA TYR A 35 -20.03 -14.30 -2.34
C TYR A 35 -19.18 -13.11 -2.80
N PHE A 36 -18.02 -12.89 -2.16
CA PHE A 36 -17.13 -11.80 -2.55
C PHE A 36 -16.50 -12.06 -3.93
N LYS A 37 -16.19 -13.31 -4.27
CA LYS A 37 -15.64 -13.68 -5.59
C LYS A 37 -16.64 -13.38 -6.70
N GLU A 38 -17.91 -13.75 -6.52
CA GLU A 38 -18.97 -13.43 -7.48
C GLU A 38 -19.21 -11.91 -7.59
N LYS A 39 -19.26 -11.21 -6.45
CA LYS A 39 -19.46 -9.75 -6.43
C LYS A 39 -18.36 -8.98 -7.11
N LEU A 40 -17.11 -9.40 -6.96
CA LEU A 40 -15.97 -8.76 -7.64
C LEU A 40 -15.98 -9.01 -9.15
N LYS A 41 -16.46 -10.17 -9.59
CA LYS A 41 -16.64 -10.49 -11.02
C LYS A 41 -17.80 -9.71 -11.66
N GLU A 42 -18.84 -9.43 -10.89
CA GLU A 42 -20.00 -8.67 -11.35
C GLU A 42 -19.60 -7.23 -11.73
N ASN A 43 -19.92 -6.80 -12.96
CA ASN A 43 -19.77 -5.42 -13.43
C ASN A 43 -18.35 -4.80 -13.33
N ASN A 44 -17.28 -5.60 -13.31
CA ASN A 44 -15.91 -5.12 -13.07
C ASN A 44 -15.78 -4.35 -11.74
N ALA A 45 -16.49 -4.81 -10.70
CA ALA A 45 -16.50 -4.16 -9.38
C ALA A 45 -15.12 -4.13 -8.70
N THR A 46 -14.15 -4.93 -9.17
CA THR A 46 -12.73 -4.83 -8.79
C THR A 46 -12.15 -3.42 -8.96
N ASN A 47 -12.65 -2.65 -9.94
CA ASN A 47 -12.23 -1.27 -10.15
C ASN A 47 -12.85 -0.29 -9.15
N TRP A 48 -13.92 -0.68 -8.45
CA TRP A 48 -14.58 0.16 -7.44
C TRP A 48 -13.97 -0.01 -6.05
N VAL A 49 -13.28 -1.12 -5.81
CA VAL A 49 -12.60 -1.37 -4.54
C VAL A 49 -11.40 -0.42 -4.41
N PRO A 50 -11.31 0.37 -3.33
CA PRO A 50 -10.17 1.24 -3.07
C PRO A 50 -8.86 0.46 -2.96
N SER A 51 -7.82 0.97 -3.62
CA SER A 51 -6.49 0.36 -3.65
C SER A 51 -5.59 0.99 -2.60
N LEU A 52 -4.96 0.16 -1.77
CA LEU A 52 -3.96 0.62 -0.81
C LEU A 52 -2.72 1.19 -1.51
N ASN A 53 -2.39 0.71 -2.72
CA ASN A 53 -1.26 1.21 -3.50
C ASN A 53 -1.43 2.68 -3.93
N ASP A 54 -2.67 3.10 -4.16
CA ASP A 54 -3.00 4.39 -4.76
C ASP A 54 -3.55 5.39 -3.73
N VAL A 55 -4.26 4.89 -2.71
CA VAL A 55 -4.94 5.71 -1.71
C VAL A 55 -4.21 5.60 -0.37
N PRO A 56 -3.74 6.71 0.20
CA PRO A 56 -3.16 6.70 1.53
C PRO A 56 -4.12 6.15 2.59
N VAL A 57 -3.59 5.39 3.55
CA VAL A 57 -4.36 4.70 4.62
C VAL A 57 -5.35 5.62 5.33
N HIS A 58 -4.98 6.88 5.58
CA HIS A 58 -5.82 7.84 6.32
C HIS A 58 -7.08 8.29 5.57
N TYR A 59 -7.18 8.07 4.26
CA TYR A 59 -8.41 8.29 3.48
C TYR A 59 -9.28 7.04 3.38
N LEU A 60 -8.75 5.88 3.77
CA LEU A 60 -9.49 4.63 3.75
C LEU A 60 -10.27 4.48 5.05
N LYS A 61 -11.53 4.05 4.93
CA LYS A 61 -12.38 3.81 6.09
C LYS A 61 -11.91 2.52 6.80
N PRO A 62 -11.72 2.52 8.13
CA PRO A 62 -11.47 1.29 8.88
C PRO A 62 -12.60 0.28 8.68
N ASN A 63 -12.27 -1.01 8.68
CA ASN A 63 -13.17 -2.14 8.47
C ASN A 63 -13.88 -2.14 7.10
N SER A 64 -13.38 -1.37 6.13
CA SER A 64 -13.85 -1.42 4.74
C SER A 64 -13.08 -2.45 3.91
N LEU A 65 -13.64 -2.83 2.78
CA LEU A 65 -13.00 -3.71 1.81
C LEU A 65 -12.00 -2.89 0.98
N VAL A 66 -10.76 -3.36 0.93
CA VAL A 66 -9.68 -2.76 0.15
C VAL A 66 -9.02 -3.81 -0.73
N LYS A 67 -8.39 -3.35 -1.81
CA LYS A 67 -7.48 -4.16 -2.63
C LYS A 67 -6.05 -3.72 -2.40
N PHE A 68 -5.12 -4.66 -2.47
CA PHE A 68 -3.70 -4.38 -2.38
C PHE A 68 -2.93 -5.31 -3.30
N ARG A 69 -2.13 -4.73 -4.19
CA ARG A 69 -1.19 -5.45 -5.03
C ARG A 69 0.19 -5.34 -4.43
N CYS A 70 0.79 -6.47 -4.10
CA CYS A 70 1.99 -6.49 -3.29
C CYS A 70 2.91 -7.65 -3.62
N MET A 71 4.16 -7.52 -3.21
CA MET A 71 5.12 -8.61 -3.15
C MET A 71 5.25 -9.05 -1.69
N VAL A 72 5.22 -10.37 -1.45
CA VAL A 72 5.52 -10.95 -0.13
C VAL A 72 7.00 -10.78 0.12
N GLN A 73 7.37 -9.98 1.11
CA GLN A 73 8.77 -9.77 1.47
C GLN A 73 9.21 -10.70 2.59
N ASP A 74 8.33 -10.98 3.55
CA ASP A 74 8.62 -11.87 4.66
C ASP A 74 7.38 -12.65 5.12
N MET A 75 7.60 -13.75 5.82
CA MET A 75 6.59 -14.60 6.42
C MET A 75 6.85 -14.71 7.92
N PHE A 76 5.95 -14.15 8.73
CA PHE A 76 6.06 -14.18 10.18
C PHE A 76 5.48 -15.48 10.75
N ASP A 77 5.60 -15.68 12.06
CA ASP A 77 5.01 -16.84 12.70
C ASP A 77 3.47 -16.83 12.62
N PRO A 78 2.83 -18.01 12.51
CA PRO A 78 1.38 -18.11 12.58
C PRO A 78 0.81 -17.56 13.89
N GLU A 79 -0.30 -16.85 13.80
CA GLU A 79 -1.03 -16.31 14.95
C GLU A 79 -2.23 -17.19 15.29
N PHE A 80 -2.42 -17.51 16.57
CA PHE A 80 -3.65 -18.13 17.07
C PHE A 80 -4.71 -17.07 17.35
N TYR A 81 -5.94 -17.33 16.96
CA TYR A 81 -7.08 -16.46 17.22
C TYR A 81 -8.33 -17.29 17.54
N MET A 82 -9.35 -16.62 18.09
CA MET A 82 -10.65 -17.25 18.35
C MET A 82 -11.48 -17.24 17.07
N GLY A 83 -11.58 -18.38 16.38
CA GLY A 83 -12.35 -18.53 15.14
C GLY A 83 -13.83 -18.23 15.36
N VAL A 84 -14.42 -18.88 16.35
CA VAL A 84 -15.77 -18.65 16.85
C VAL A 84 -15.68 -18.54 18.37
N TYR A 85 -16.39 -17.59 18.96
CA TYR A 85 -16.40 -17.39 20.42
C TYR A 85 -17.77 -16.94 20.89
N GLU A 86 -18.10 -17.29 22.13
CA GLU A 86 -19.34 -16.89 22.78
C GLU A 86 -19.05 -15.75 23.76
N THR A 87 -19.83 -14.69 23.70
CA THR A 87 -19.83 -13.63 24.72
C THR A 87 -21.03 -13.80 25.64
N VAL A 88 -20.84 -13.54 26.92
CA VAL A 88 -21.88 -13.60 27.95
C VAL A 88 -21.98 -12.24 28.60
N ASP A 89 -23.19 -11.70 28.67
CA ASP A 89 -23.47 -10.57 29.55
C ASP A 89 -23.78 -11.10 30.96
N PRO A 90 -22.92 -10.82 31.97
CA PRO A 90 -23.11 -11.31 33.34
C PRO A 90 -24.38 -10.74 33.99
N ASN A 91 -24.91 -9.62 33.50
CA ASN A 91 -26.12 -9.00 34.06
C ASN A 91 -27.41 -9.68 33.55
N THR A 92 -27.42 -10.09 32.27
CA THR A 92 -28.61 -10.67 31.62
C THR A 92 -28.51 -12.17 31.40
N ASN A 93 -27.33 -12.77 31.59
CA ASN A 93 -26.96 -14.12 31.16
C ASN A 93 -27.25 -14.39 29.67
N ALA A 94 -27.38 -13.33 28.86
CA ALA A 94 -27.56 -13.46 27.42
C ALA A 94 -26.24 -13.92 26.81
N ARG A 95 -26.30 -14.98 26.01
CA ARG A 95 -25.14 -15.50 25.28
C ARG A 95 -25.27 -15.19 23.80
N VAL A 96 -24.20 -14.70 23.20
CA VAL A 96 -24.15 -14.35 21.78
C VAL A 96 -22.92 -14.98 21.14
N LEU A 97 -23.13 -15.67 20.03
CA LEU A 97 -22.05 -16.27 19.25
C LEU A 97 -21.49 -15.25 18.25
N HIS A 98 -20.18 -15.10 18.25
CA HIS A 98 -19.43 -14.21 17.37
C HIS A 98 -18.40 -14.99 16.55
N PHE A 99 -18.02 -14.44 15.40
CA PHE A 99 -16.87 -14.90 14.63
C PHE A 99 -15.68 -13.96 14.85
N GLY A 100 -14.47 -14.51 14.96
CA GLY A 100 -13.23 -13.72 15.06
C GLY A 100 -12.44 -13.63 13.77
N LYS A 101 -12.88 -14.31 12.70
CA LYS A 101 -12.28 -14.19 11.37
C LYS A 101 -12.41 -12.75 10.85
N TYR A 102 -11.41 -12.30 10.10
CA TYR A 102 -11.30 -10.96 9.53
C TYR A 102 -11.19 -9.78 10.51
N ARG A 103 -10.79 -10.05 11.76
CA ARG A 103 -10.63 -9.04 12.80
C ARG A 103 -9.36 -9.28 13.62
N ASP A 104 -8.80 -8.20 14.14
CA ASP A 104 -7.69 -8.27 15.10
C ASP A 104 -8.19 -8.33 16.55
N VAL A 105 -9.26 -7.60 16.86
CA VAL A 105 -9.83 -7.49 18.22
C VAL A 105 -11.18 -8.20 18.26
N ALA A 106 -11.40 -9.01 19.29
CA ALA A 106 -12.69 -9.64 19.54
C ALA A 106 -13.74 -8.57 19.84
N GLU A 107 -14.91 -8.69 19.20
CA GLU A 107 -16.05 -7.81 19.40
C GLU A 107 -16.70 -8.16 20.74
N CYS A 108 -16.40 -7.36 21.76
CA CYS A 108 -16.95 -7.51 23.09
C CYS A 108 -17.59 -6.18 23.50
N GLY A 109 -18.89 -6.21 23.83
CA GLY A 109 -19.55 -5.04 24.40
C GLY A 109 -18.95 -4.64 25.75
N PRO A 110 -19.14 -3.39 26.21
CA PRO A 110 -18.52 -2.87 27.44
C PRO A 110 -18.90 -3.60 28.74
N GLN A 111 -19.93 -4.44 28.70
CA GLN A 111 -20.38 -5.28 29.83
C GLN A 111 -20.37 -6.77 29.50
N GLN A 112 -19.97 -7.15 28.28
CA GLN A 112 -19.89 -8.55 27.91
C GLN A 112 -18.51 -9.08 28.24
N GLU A 113 -18.44 -10.37 28.55
CA GLU A 113 -17.18 -11.10 28.75
C GLU A 113 -17.14 -12.30 27.81
N ILE A 114 -15.95 -12.66 27.35
CA ILE A 114 -15.77 -13.81 26.47
C ILE A 114 -15.75 -15.09 27.32
N ASP A 115 -16.64 -16.03 27.03
CA ASP A 115 -16.67 -17.34 27.71
C ASP A 115 -15.63 -18.27 27.08
N LEU A 116 -14.42 -18.28 27.66
CA LEU A 116 -13.32 -19.14 27.24
C LEU A 116 -13.60 -20.63 27.50
N ASN A 117 -14.55 -20.97 28.36
CA ASN A 117 -14.88 -22.36 28.70
C ASN A 117 -16.07 -22.92 27.90
N SER A 118 -16.66 -22.12 27.01
CA SER A 118 -17.76 -22.57 26.17
C SER A 118 -17.31 -23.63 25.19
N SER A 119 -18.11 -24.70 25.03
CA SER A 119 -17.84 -25.77 24.06
C SER A 119 -17.96 -25.33 22.60
N GLN A 120 -18.50 -24.12 22.36
CA GLN A 120 -18.63 -23.52 21.04
C GLN A 120 -17.46 -22.60 20.68
N THR A 121 -16.57 -22.32 21.63
CA THR A 121 -15.36 -21.53 21.39
C THR A 121 -14.35 -22.39 20.64
N VAL A 122 -14.02 -22.00 19.42
CA VAL A 122 -13.08 -22.71 18.54
C VAL A 122 -11.88 -21.82 18.29
N THR A 123 -10.70 -22.29 18.69
CA THR A 123 -9.43 -21.65 18.34
C THR A 123 -9.00 -22.04 16.93
N SER A 124 -8.40 -21.11 16.20
CA SER A 124 -7.92 -21.31 14.84
C SER A 124 -6.62 -20.56 14.63
N GLU A 125 -5.91 -20.89 13.55
CA GLU A 125 -4.62 -20.27 13.19
C GLU A 125 -4.76 -19.42 11.93
N ARG A 126 -3.95 -18.37 11.82
CA ARG A 126 -3.82 -17.55 10.61
C ARG A 126 -2.36 -17.25 10.35
N GLN A 127 -1.97 -17.21 9.08
CA GLN A 127 -0.62 -16.86 8.67
C GLN A 127 -0.51 -15.35 8.42
N THR A 128 0.52 -14.72 8.97
CA THR A 128 0.82 -13.30 8.74
C THR A 128 1.99 -13.17 7.76
N PHE A 129 1.81 -12.35 6.73
CA PHE A 129 2.84 -12.00 5.75
C PHE A 129 3.15 -10.51 5.82
N TYR A 130 4.44 -10.17 5.74
CA TYR A 130 4.88 -8.79 5.54
C TYR A 130 4.97 -8.51 4.05
N CYS A 131 4.12 -7.60 3.58
CA CYS A 131 3.97 -7.31 2.16
C CYS A 131 4.32 -5.86 1.88
N VAL A 132 5.02 -5.65 0.77
CA VAL A 132 5.41 -4.34 0.25
C VAL A 132 4.86 -4.13 -1.15
N PRO A 133 4.77 -2.88 -1.64
CA PRO A 133 4.43 -2.63 -3.03
C PRO A 133 5.43 -3.34 -3.94
N VAL A 134 5.01 -3.73 -5.14
CA VAL A 134 5.91 -4.45 -6.04
C VAL A 134 7.09 -3.52 -6.40
N PRO A 135 8.33 -3.94 -6.14
CA PRO A 135 9.49 -3.10 -6.39
C PRO A 135 9.77 -2.99 -7.87
N GLY A 136 10.41 -1.88 -8.29
CA GLY A 136 10.84 -1.66 -9.66
C GLY A 136 9.70 -1.41 -10.65
N GLU A 137 8.47 -1.18 -10.18
CA GLU A 137 7.34 -0.87 -11.05
C GLU A 137 7.58 0.41 -11.86
N SER A 138 7.46 0.29 -13.18
CA SER A 138 7.53 1.42 -14.11
C SER A 138 6.42 2.44 -13.85
N ALA A 139 6.73 3.73 -14.08
CA ALA A 139 5.81 4.83 -13.80
C ALA A 139 4.45 4.71 -14.51
N TRP A 140 4.42 4.20 -15.75
CA TRP A 140 3.18 4.04 -16.50
C TRP A 140 2.23 3.01 -15.89
N VAL A 141 2.75 1.95 -15.24
CA VAL A 141 1.91 0.96 -14.54
C VAL A 141 1.22 1.60 -13.34
N LYS A 142 1.95 2.43 -12.58
CA LYS A 142 1.42 3.18 -11.44
C LYS A 142 0.36 4.18 -11.89
N GLU A 143 0.59 4.86 -13.02
CA GLU A 143 -0.35 5.81 -13.59
C GLU A 143 -1.65 5.15 -14.07
N ILE A 144 -1.57 4.03 -14.80
CA ILE A 144 -2.76 3.29 -15.23
C ILE A 144 -3.56 2.77 -14.03
N SER A 145 -2.88 2.23 -13.01
CA SER A 145 -3.53 1.75 -11.80
C SER A 145 -4.26 2.88 -11.07
N PHE A 146 -3.65 4.07 -10.99
CA PHE A 146 -4.28 5.27 -10.45
C PHE A 146 -5.49 5.75 -11.28
N LEU A 147 -5.38 5.73 -12.62
CA LEU A 147 -6.42 6.20 -13.54
C LEU A 147 -7.62 5.25 -13.66
N THR A 148 -7.41 3.96 -13.43
CA THR A 148 -8.46 2.92 -13.46
C THR A 148 -9.19 2.77 -12.13
N GLY A 149 -8.70 3.39 -11.05
CA GLY A 149 -9.41 3.51 -9.78
C GLY A 149 -10.60 4.47 -9.84
N PRO A 150 -11.53 4.42 -8.87
CA PRO A 150 -12.65 5.35 -8.84
C PRO A 150 -12.12 6.77 -8.62
N VAL A 151 -12.49 7.69 -9.51
CA VAL A 151 -12.06 9.11 -9.65
C VAL A 151 -12.33 9.99 -8.39
N GLN A 152 -12.66 9.42 -7.24
CA GLN A 152 -12.99 10.19 -6.03
C GLN A 152 -11.79 10.80 -5.29
N ALA A 153 -10.55 10.48 -5.66
CA ALA A 153 -9.36 11.13 -5.13
C ALA A 153 -8.70 12.09 -6.12
N ARG A 154 -9.47 12.94 -6.82
CA ARG A 154 -8.92 14.18 -7.38
C ARG A 154 -8.67 15.17 -6.25
N VAL A 155 -7.54 15.02 -5.55
CA VAL A 155 -7.01 16.15 -4.79
C VAL A 155 -6.39 17.09 -5.82
N SER A 156 -7.12 18.15 -6.14
CA SER A 156 -6.54 19.34 -6.76
C SER A 156 -5.35 19.75 -5.88
N PRO A 157 -4.15 20.02 -6.42
CA PRO A 157 -3.08 20.58 -5.62
C PRO A 157 -3.61 21.90 -5.05
N SER A 158 -3.96 21.89 -3.76
CA SER A 158 -4.27 23.11 -3.05
C SER A 158 -3.03 23.97 -3.17
N THR A 159 -3.18 25.11 -3.81
CA THR A 159 -2.20 26.18 -3.87
C THR A 159 -2.02 26.76 -2.47
N SER A 160 -1.41 26.01 -1.56
CA SER A 160 -0.89 26.56 -0.31
C SER A 160 0.43 27.24 -0.60
N TYR A 161 0.28 28.50 -1.02
CA TYR A 161 1.08 29.64 -0.59
C TYR A 161 2.33 29.26 0.22
N THR A 162 3.50 29.28 -0.41
CA THR A 162 4.76 29.32 0.31
C THR A 162 4.91 30.72 0.92
N PRO A 163 4.92 30.91 2.26
CA PRO A 163 5.44 32.14 2.79
C PRO A 163 6.96 32.05 2.63
N SER A 164 7.48 32.69 1.58
CA SER A 164 8.89 33.02 1.50
C SER A 164 9.21 33.95 2.67
N ARG A 165 9.58 33.34 3.80
CA ARG A 165 10.06 34.04 4.99
C ARG A 165 11.42 34.63 4.64
N HIS A 166 11.40 35.79 4.01
CA HIS A 166 12.57 36.62 3.77
C HIS A 166 13.23 36.86 5.14
N LYS A 167 14.45 36.35 5.28
CA LYS A 167 15.38 36.71 6.35
C LYS A 167 15.41 38.24 6.45
N ARG A 168 14.99 38.81 7.58
CA ARG A 168 15.31 40.20 7.92
C ARG A 168 16.81 40.26 8.17
N SER A 169 17.50 41.15 7.47
CA SER A 169 18.90 41.49 7.75
C SER A 169 19.00 42.13 9.13
N TYR A 170 20.07 41.76 9.82
CA TYR A 170 20.54 42.35 11.06
C TYR A 170 21.14 43.73 10.71
N GLU A 171 20.64 44.80 11.33
CA GLU A 171 21.31 46.12 11.31
C GLU A 171 21.60 46.53 12.76
N GLU A 172 22.81 47.04 12.96
CA GLU A 172 23.43 47.40 14.23
C GLU A 172 22.69 48.55 14.94
N ASP A 173 22.48 48.39 16.25
CA ASP A 173 22.07 49.45 17.17
C ASP A 173 23.26 50.40 17.41
N GLU A 174 23.21 51.61 16.86
CA GLU A 174 23.93 52.76 17.43
C GLU A 174 23.00 53.99 17.52
N ASP A 175 22.99 54.52 18.75
CA ASP A 175 22.65 55.86 19.21
C ASP A 175 21.19 56.37 19.32
N MET A 176 20.82 56.60 20.59
CA MET A 176 19.76 57.50 21.04
C MET A 176 20.06 58.95 20.65
N ASP A 177 19.08 59.67 20.09
CA ASP A 177 18.68 60.99 20.60
C ASP A 177 17.38 61.53 19.95
N LEU A 178 16.82 62.54 20.62
CA LEU A 178 15.43 63.02 20.68
C LEU A 178 14.79 63.61 19.39
N HIS A 179 13.49 63.31 19.17
CA HIS A 179 12.31 64.12 18.75
C HIS A 179 12.51 65.51 18.03
N PRO A 180 11.49 66.09 17.36
CA PRO A 180 10.69 65.69 16.17
C PRO A 180 10.69 66.75 15.03
N SER A 181 10.02 66.48 13.90
CA SER A 181 9.10 67.40 13.15
C SER A 181 9.30 67.53 11.63
N LYS A 182 8.18 67.30 10.93
CA LYS A 182 7.61 68.06 9.78
C LYS A 182 8.21 67.95 8.36
N GLN A 183 7.29 67.47 7.50
CA GLN A 183 6.77 68.10 6.28
C GLN A 183 7.51 67.95 4.93
N LYS A 184 6.69 67.43 4.00
CA LYS A 184 6.45 67.88 2.61
C LYS A 184 7.54 67.56 1.58
N GLU A 185 7.17 66.73 0.60
CA GLU A 185 6.88 67.12 -0.81
C GLU A 185 8.20 67.21 -1.61
N GLN A 186 8.35 66.79 -2.86
CA GLN A 186 7.46 66.36 -3.92
C GLN A 186 8.40 65.87 -5.05
N HIS A 187 7.92 64.93 -5.85
CA HIS A 187 8.00 64.94 -7.30
C HIS A 187 9.30 64.56 -8.04
N MET A 188 9.06 63.61 -8.96
CA MET A 188 9.42 63.60 -10.39
C MET A 188 10.91 63.69 -10.76
N ALA A 189 11.39 63.08 -11.82
CA ALA A 189 10.94 62.08 -12.78
C ALA A 189 12.14 61.95 -13.75
N CYS A 190 12.06 60.93 -14.60
CA CYS A 190 12.65 60.92 -15.95
C CYS A 190 14.14 60.58 -16.12
N LYS A 191 14.30 59.51 -16.92
CA LYS A 191 15.07 59.45 -18.18
C LYS A 191 16.60 59.45 -18.01
N SER A 192 17.38 58.78 -18.85
CA SER A 192 17.19 57.85 -19.95
C SER A 192 18.61 57.49 -20.41
N CYS A 193 18.84 56.23 -20.79
CA CYS A 193 19.65 55.77 -21.92
C CYS A 193 21.08 56.34 -22.16
N PHE A 194 22.09 55.47 -22.31
CA PHE A 194 22.63 55.00 -23.60
C PHE A 194 24.11 54.55 -23.53
N SER A 195 24.42 53.59 -24.41
CA SER A 195 25.73 53.27 -25.02
C SER A 195 26.68 52.42 -24.16
N GLY A 196 27.33 51.34 -24.64
CA GLY A 196 27.56 50.83 -25.99
C GLY A 196 29.02 50.33 -26.12
N SER A 197 29.25 49.34 -26.99
CA SER A 197 30.56 48.73 -27.38
C SER A 197 30.98 47.49 -26.54
N GLY A 198 31.31 46.31 -27.07
CA GLY A 198 31.63 45.82 -28.42
C GLY A 198 32.93 44.99 -28.36
N GLY A 199 32.93 43.72 -28.78
CA GLY A 199 34.15 42.87 -28.83
C GLY A 199 33.89 41.36 -29.01
N ASP A 200 34.53 40.76 -30.00
CA ASP A 200 34.17 39.53 -30.73
C ASP A 200 35.05 38.26 -30.43
N ILE A 201 34.52 37.07 -30.79
CA ILE A 201 35.17 35.84 -31.35
C ILE A 201 35.83 34.75 -30.42
N HIS A 202 35.13 33.58 -30.39
CA HIS A 202 35.54 32.19 -30.72
C HIS A 202 36.50 31.34 -29.85
N GLY A 203 36.09 30.10 -29.50
CA GLY A 203 37.00 29.02 -29.05
C GLY A 203 36.32 27.85 -28.30
N CYS A 204 36.63 26.62 -28.72
CA CYS A 204 35.98 25.33 -28.40
C CYS A 204 36.64 24.56 -27.23
N VAL A 205 35.96 23.51 -26.74
CA VAL A 205 36.46 22.25 -26.11
C VAL A 205 36.22 22.02 -24.59
N GLU A 206 35.49 20.91 -24.33
CA GLU A 206 35.33 20.00 -23.16
C GLU A 206 35.67 20.42 -21.70
N PRO A 207 34.81 20.07 -20.72
CA PRO A 207 35.21 19.95 -19.32
C PRO A 207 35.66 18.50 -18.99
N LYS A 208 36.82 18.36 -18.36
CA LYS A 208 37.37 17.07 -17.88
C LYS A 208 37.73 17.19 -16.39
N ARG A 209 37.01 16.40 -15.56
CA ARG A 209 37.37 15.92 -14.19
C ARG A 209 37.53 17.02 -13.11
N LEU A 210 37.30 16.82 -11.80
CA LEU A 210 37.10 15.65 -10.94
C LEU A 210 36.44 16.15 -9.62
N GLU A 211 35.65 15.28 -8.99
CA GLU A 211 35.56 15.00 -7.55
C GLU A 211 34.96 15.96 -6.49
N THR A 212 34.07 15.33 -5.70
CA THR A 212 33.79 15.50 -4.26
C THR A 212 32.68 16.47 -3.85
N GLU A 213 31.46 15.94 -3.70
CA GLU A 213 30.49 16.38 -2.69
C GLU A 213 30.38 15.25 -1.64
N ALA A 214 30.96 15.37 -0.44
CA ALA A 214 30.57 16.19 0.70
C ALA A 214 29.27 15.70 1.36
N SER A 215 29.47 15.00 2.48
CA SER A 215 28.46 14.61 3.46
C SER A 215 27.74 15.84 4.01
N ALA A 216 26.41 15.85 3.95
CA ALA A 216 25.54 16.79 4.64
C ALA A 216 24.25 16.04 4.99
N GLY A 217 23.70 16.07 6.20
CA GLY A 217 24.04 16.80 7.39
C GLY A 217 23.01 16.43 8.45
N HIS A 218 23.45 16.37 9.70
CA HIS A 218 22.66 16.07 10.88
C HIS A 218 21.39 16.94 10.96
N HIS A 219 20.22 16.32 10.84
CA HIS A 219 18.97 16.95 11.24
C HIS A 219 18.84 16.85 12.77
N VAL A 220 18.69 18.02 13.39
CA VAL A 220 18.47 18.20 14.83
C VAL A 220 17.21 17.44 15.25
N ILE A 221 17.38 16.45 16.11
CA ILE A 221 16.34 15.59 16.68
C ILE A 221 15.56 16.38 17.73
N SER A 222 14.23 16.51 17.56
CA SER A 222 13.32 16.80 18.67
C SER A 222 13.23 15.57 19.58
N PRO A 223 13.24 15.70 20.92
CA PRO A 223 13.47 14.57 21.82
C PRO A 223 12.28 13.61 22.02
N ASN A 224 11.21 13.71 21.22
CA ASN A 224 9.98 12.92 21.40
C ASN A 224 9.53 12.12 20.16
N CYS A 225 10.39 11.91 19.16
CA CYS A 225 10.08 11.00 18.07
C CYS A 225 11.06 9.82 18.11
N SER A 226 10.53 8.61 18.27
CA SER A 226 11.26 7.37 17.96
C SER A 226 11.88 7.49 16.55
N PRO A 227 13.05 6.90 16.30
CA PRO A 227 13.59 6.87 14.95
C PRO A 227 12.53 6.32 14.00
N PRO A 228 12.40 6.86 12.78
CA PRO A 228 11.46 6.31 11.80
C PRO A 228 11.81 4.84 11.61
N LEU A 229 10.84 3.95 11.84
CA LEU A 229 11.01 2.54 11.56
C LEU A 229 11.35 2.41 10.07
N ASP A 230 12.51 1.83 9.77
CA ASP A 230 12.88 1.52 8.41
C ASP A 230 11.95 0.41 7.92
N LEU A 231 11.16 0.69 6.89
CA LEU A 231 10.20 -0.24 6.31
C LEU A 231 10.90 -1.32 5.46
N ASN A 232 12.23 -1.29 5.39
CA ASN A 232 13.08 -2.29 4.75
C ASN A 232 12.70 -2.53 3.28
N PHE A 233 12.42 -1.48 2.50
CA PHE A 233 12.11 -1.67 1.08
C PHE A 233 13.31 -2.31 0.35
N PRO A 234 13.07 -3.26 -0.57
CA PRO A 234 14.13 -4.02 -1.23
C PRO A 234 15.03 -3.16 -2.12
N LEU A 235 14.52 -2.03 -2.64
CA LEU A 235 15.28 -1.09 -3.45
C LEU A 235 15.45 0.27 -2.73
N PRO A 236 16.64 0.88 -2.83
CA PRO A 236 16.92 2.15 -2.18
C PRO A 236 16.09 3.28 -2.82
N GLY A 237 15.43 4.07 -1.98
CA GLY A 237 14.63 5.22 -2.40
C GLY A 237 13.19 4.89 -2.81
N GLU A 238 12.78 3.63 -2.76
CA GLU A 238 11.38 3.26 -2.92
C GLU A 238 10.53 3.74 -1.74
N LYS A 239 9.29 4.09 -2.07
CA LYS A 239 8.28 4.56 -1.13
C LYS A 239 6.96 3.88 -1.46
N GLY A 240 6.22 3.53 -0.43
CA GLY A 240 4.84 3.09 -0.54
C GLY A 240 4.34 2.46 0.75
N PRO A 241 3.12 1.90 0.74
CA PRO A 241 2.53 1.28 1.92
C PRO A 241 3.13 -0.11 2.17
N ALA A 242 3.81 -0.28 3.30
CA ALA A 242 4.03 -1.61 3.87
C ALA A 242 2.74 -2.07 4.57
N CYS A 243 2.41 -3.36 4.48
CA CYS A 243 1.18 -3.89 5.04
C CYS A 243 1.40 -5.30 5.59
N LEU A 244 0.79 -5.60 6.74
CA LEU A 244 0.66 -6.96 7.24
C LEU A 244 -0.58 -7.59 6.64
N VAL A 245 -0.40 -8.69 5.91
CA VAL A 245 -1.48 -9.40 5.22
C VAL A 245 -1.75 -10.71 5.97
N LYS A 246 -2.93 -10.83 6.55
CA LYS A 246 -3.35 -11.98 7.36
C LYS A 246 -4.23 -12.91 6.55
N ILE A 247 -3.74 -14.12 6.32
CA ILE A 247 -4.39 -15.15 5.49
C ILE A 247 -4.87 -16.30 6.38
N TYR A 248 -6.14 -16.65 6.24
CA TYR A 248 -6.79 -17.67 7.06
C TYR A 248 -6.83 -19.05 6.40
N GLU A 249 -6.88 -19.10 5.07
CA GLU A 249 -7.02 -20.34 4.30
C GLU A 249 -5.97 -20.39 3.20
N SER A 250 -5.50 -21.59 2.88
CA SER A 250 -4.60 -21.86 1.74
C SER A 250 -3.31 -21.02 1.74
N TRP A 251 -2.82 -20.61 2.92
CA TRP A 251 -1.60 -19.82 3.05
C TRP A 251 -0.35 -20.56 2.54
N GLU A 252 -0.36 -21.89 2.54
CA GLU A 252 0.69 -22.75 1.97
C GLU A 252 0.95 -22.52 0.46
N SER A 253 -0.02 -21.92 -0.24
CA SER A 253 0.10 -21.63 -1.68
C SER A 253 0.97 -20.42 -2.00
N PHE A 254 1.26 -19.57 -1.00
CA PHE A 254 2.02 -18.34 -1.15
C PHE A 254 3.41 -18.48 -0.56
N LYS A 255 4.41 -17.93 -1.26
CA LYS A 255 5.81 -17.97 -0.87
C LYS A 255 6.41 -16.57 -0.83
N VAL A 256 7.53 -16.43 -0.14
CA VAL A 256 8.32 -15.20 -0.17
C VAL A 256 8.74 -14.89 -1.62
N ASN A 257 8.68 -13.62 -2.00
CA ASN A 257 8.82 -13.05 -3.34
C ASN A 257 7.65 -13.29 -4.29
N ASP A 258 6.59 -14.00 -3.87
CA ASP A 258 5.39 -14.07 -4.70
C ASP A 258 4.72 -12.69 -4.78
N VAL A 259 4.23 -12.38 -5.98
CA VAL A 259 3.42 -11.18 -6.22
C VAL A 259 1.95 -11.56 -6.13
N LEU A 260 1.21 -10.87 -5.28
CA LEU A 260 -0.19 -11.15 -4.95
C LEU A 260 -1.07 -9.94 -5.24
N GLU A 261 -2.31 -10.20 -5.60
CA GLU A 261 -3.42 -9.26 -5.50
C GLU A 261 -4.38 -9.77 -4.43
N VAL A 262 -4.52 -9.00 -3.36
CA VAL A 262 -5.35 -9.37 -2.20
C VAL A 262 -6.54 -8.43 -2.07
N PHE A 263 -7.69 -9.00 -1.71
CA PHE A 263 -8.91 -8.30 -1.34
C PHE A 263 -9.24 -8.68 0.08
N GLY A 264 -9.35 -7.68 0.96
CA GLY A 264 -9.51 -7.93 2.38
C GLY A 264 -10.05 -6.75 3.15
N VAL A 265 -10.36 -7.00 4.42
CA VAL A 265 -10.86 -6.00 5.35
C VAL A 265 -9.67 -5.25 5.94
N LEU A 266 -9.67 -3.92 5.79
CA LEU A 266 -8.65 -3.05 6.36
C LEU A 266 -8.87 -2.90 7.88
N SER A 267 -7.91 -3.36 8.68
CA SER A 267 -7.88 -3.20 10.13
C SER A 267 -6.90 -2.09 10.52
N VAL A 268 -7.42 -1.02 11.12
CA VAL A 268 -6.66 0.12 11.66
C VAL A 268 -7.22 0.43 13.04
N ASP A 269 -6.99 -0.48 13.99
CA ASP A 269 -7.46 -0.31 15.36
C ASP A 269 -6.35 0.31 16.24
N PRO A 270 -6.59 1.48 16.88
CA PRO A 270 -5.62 2.10 17.77
C PRO A 270 -5.28 1.25 19.00
N VAL A 271 -6.16 0.35 19.43
CA VAL A 271 -5.92 -0.54 20.59
C VAL A 271 -4.69 -1.41 20.35
N LEU A 272 -4.39 -1.77 19.10
CA LEU A 272 -3.22 -2.55 18.71
C LEU A 272 -1.88 -1.83 18.98
N SER A 273 -1.89 -0.50 19.10
CA SER A 273 -0.71 0.26 19.52
C SER A 273 -0.53 0.31 21.04
N ILE A 274 -1.63 0.13 21.78
CA ILE A 274 -1.70 0.23 23.24
C ILE A 274 -1.38 -1.11 23.88
N VAL A 275 -1.87 -2.24 23.37
CA VAL A 275 -1.52 -3.58 23.91
C VAL A 275 -0.01 -3.85 23.87
N ASN A 276 0.70 -3.43 22.83
CA ASN A 276 2.17 -3.50 22.79
C ASN A 276 2.86 -2.61 23.84
N SER A 277 2.15 -1.59 24.34
CA SER A 277 2.64 -0.66 25.35
C SER A 277 2.25 -1.06 26.77
N GLU A 278 1.12 -1.76 26.96
CA GLU A 278 0.50 -2.12 28.24
C GLU A 278 0.68 -3.60 28.63
N GLU A 279 1.01 -4.51 27.70
CA GLU A 279 1.58 -5.84 28.04
C GLU A 279 2.89 -5.72 28.85
N ARG A 280 3.42 -4.51 28.99
CA ARG A 280 4.44 -4.19 30.01
C ARG A 280 4.04 -4.52 31.44
N ASP A 281 2.75 -4.57 31.80
CA ASP A 281 2.32 -4.72 33.20
C ASP A 281 1.24 -5.78 33.47
N SER A 282 0.68 -6.48 32.47
CA SER A 282 -0.45 -7.41 32.73
C SER A 282 -0.55 -8.66 31.84
N SER A 283 0.55 -9.26 31.42
CA SER A 283 0.52 -10.66 30.94
C SER A 283 1.21 -11.57 31.95
N SER A 284 0.43 -12.44 32.57
CA SER A 284 0.89 -13.56 33.41
C SER A 284 1.42 -14.73 32.58
N LEU A 285 2.09 -14.44 31.46
CA LEU A 285 2.74 -15.44 30.63
C LEU A 285 4.23 -15.42 30.97
N ASP A 286 4.78 -16.60 31.23
CA ASP A 286 6.14 -16.79 31.73
C ASP A 286 7.18 -15.98 30.91
N PRO A 287 8.10 -15.24 31.56
CA PRO A 287 9.19 -14.50 30.90
C PRO A 287 10.18 -15.34 30.08
N MET A 288 9.89 -16.62 29.82
CA MET A 288 10.80 -17.60 29.22
C MET A 288 10.44 -17.98 27.78
N GLU A 289 9.29 -17.53 27.23
CA GLU A 289 8.86 -17.91 25.86
C GLU A 289 9.06 -16.84 24.77
N CYS A 290 9.37 -15.58 25.12
CA CYS A 290 9.73 -14.57 24.12
C CYS A 290 11.25 -14.38 24.12
N MET A 291 11.94 -15.16 23.28
CA MET A 291 13.38 -15.00 23.03
C MET A 291 13.67 -13.75 22.17
N ASP A 292 12.64 -13.05 21.73
CA ASP A 292 12.79 -11.87 20.87
C ASP A 292 13.17 -10.65 21.69
N THR A 293 14.14 -9.92 21.17
CA THR A 293 14.51 -8.62 21.70
C THR A 293 13.35 -7.63 21.55
N MET A 294 13.28 -6.63 22.43
CA MET A 294 12.26 -5.56 22.35
C MET A 294 12.26 -4.83 20.99
N GLU A 295 13.38 -4.87 20.26
CA GLU A 295 13.50 -4.31 18.92
C GLU A 295 12.85 -5.20 17.87
N GLU A 296 13.07 -6.53 17.92
CA GLU A 296 12.40 -7.51 17.06
C GLU A 296 10.87 -7.45 17.23
N GLN A 297 10.37 -7.39 18.47
CA GLN A 297 8.93 -7.30 18.73
C GLN A 297 8.28 -6.05 18.12
N ARG A 298 9.01 -4.92 18.05
CA ARG A 298 8.51 -3.68 17.41
C ARG A 298 8.47 -3.78 15.89
N VAL A 299 9.36 -4.57 15.28
CA VAL A 299 9.40 -4.82 13.84
C VAL A 299 8.32 -5.82 13.42
N HIS A 300 8.05 -6.84 14.25
CA HIS A 300 6.99 -7.81 13.99
C HIS A 300 5.58 -7.26 14.23
N SER A 301 5.43 -6.35 15.21
CA SER A 301 4.16 -5.72 15.54
C SER A 301 4.23 -4.19 15.48
N PRO A 302 4.41 -3.61 14.28
CA PRO A 302 4.41 -2.16 14.09
C PRO A 302 3.02 -1.56 14.35
N PRO A 303 2.95 -0.27 14.74
CA PRO A 303 1.68 0.43 14.88
C PRO A 303 0.88 0.44 13.58
N ALA A 304 -0.44 0.25 13.68
CA ALA A 304 -1.35 0.23 12.53
C ALA A 304 -1.40 1.55 11.73
N SER A 305 -0.93 2.65 12.33
CA SER A 305 -0.76 3.95 11.65
C SER A 305 0.40 3.97 10.65
N LEU A 306 1.42 3.13 10.86
CA LEU A 306 2.58 3.01 9.98
C LEU A 306 2.41 1.84 9.02
N VAL A 307 2.02 0.67 9.55
CA VAL A 307 1.85 -0.57 8.80
C VAL A 307 0.43 -1.08 9.05
N PRO A 308 -0.53 -0.76 8.17
CA PRO A 308 -1.90 -1.28 8.28
C PRO A 308 -1.93 -2.81 8.20
N ARG A 309 -3.01 -3.40 8.70
CA ARG A 309 -3.29 -4.83 8.63
C ARG A 309 -4.45 -5.07 7.67
N ILE A 310 -4.30 -6.01 6.75
CA ILE A 310 -5.38 -6.47 5.88
C ILE A 310 -5.70 -7.91 6.24
N HIS A 311 -6.96 -8.15 6.58
CA HIS A 311 -7.49 -9.50 6.72
C HIS A 311 -8.03 -9.99 5.39
N VAL A 312 -7.35 -10.95 4.79
CA VAL A 312 -7.64 -11.41 3.43
C VAL A 312 -8.90 -12.24 3.39
N ILE A 313 -9.83 -11.85 2.51
CA ILE A 313 -10.99 -12.66 2.12
C ILE A 313 -10.64 -13.44 0.84
N LEU A 314 -10.00 -12.78 -0.13
CA LEU A 314 -9.57 -13.37 -1.39
C LEU A 314 -8.13 -12.96 -1.68
N ALA A 315 -7.30 -13.92 -2.05
CA ALA A 315 -5.95 -13.67 -2.54
C ALA A 315 -5.74 -14.39 -3.86
N GLN A 316 -5.11 -13.70 -4.80
CA GLN A 316 -4.74 -14.23 -6.10
C GLN A 316 -3.24 -14.04 -6.31
N LYS A 317 -2.55 -15.12 -6.67
CA LYS A 317 -1.16 -15.04 -7.11
C LYS A 317 -1.11 -14.51 -8.54
N LEU A 318 -0.33 -13.45 -8.75
CA LEU A 318 -0.16 -12.82 -10.06
C LEU A 318 1.03 -13.43 -10.80
N GLN A 319 0.85 -13.73 -12.09
CA GLN A 319 1.93 -14.17 -12.96
C GLN A 319 2.72 -13.00 -13.55
N HIS A 320 2.09 -11.83 -13.67
CA HIS A 320 2.71 -10.60 -14.14
C HIS A 320 2.05 -9.38 -13.49
N ILE A 321 2.70 -8.24 -13.60
CA ILE A 321 2.21 -6.95 -13.08
C ILE A 321 1.54 -6.06 -14.13
N ASN A 322 1.52 -6.48 -15.39
CA ASN A 322 0.97 -5.66 -16.46
C ASN A 322 -0.55 -5.47 -16.28
N PRO A 323 -1.04 -4.24 -16.03
CA PRO A 323 -2.46 -3.99 -15.79
C PRO A 323 -3.32 -4.12 -17.05
N LEU A 324 -2.69 -4.14 -18.24
CA LEU A 324 -3.37 -4.31 -19.53
C LEU A 324 -3.60 -5.78 -19.89
N LEU A 325 -2.97 -6.70 -19.16
CA LEU A 325 -3.11 -8.12 -19.37
C LEU A 325 -3.98 -8.74 -18.27
N PRO A 326 -4.74 -9.80 -18.57
CA PRO A 326 -5.49 -10.55 -17.57
C PRO A 326 -4.57 -11.11 -16.47
N ALA A 327 -5.00 -11.04 -15.21
CA ALA A 327 -4.18 -11.44 -14.04
C ALA A 327 -3.65 -12.89 -14.09
N CYS A 328 -4.39 -13.80 -14.73
CA CYS A 328 -3.98 -15.17 -15.02
C CYS A 328 -4.24 -15.47 -16.50
N LEU A 329 -3.20 -15.81 -17.26
CA LEU A 329 -3.32 -16.14 -18.70
C LEU A 329 -3.78 -17.59 -18.94
N ASN A 330 -3.75 -18.44 -17.90
CA ASN A 330 -4.00 -19.88 -17.99
C ASN A 330 -5.40 -20.29 -17.56
N GLU A 331 -6.21 -19.37 -17.03
CA GLU A 331 -7.56 -19.70 -16.58
C GLU A 331 -8.50 -19.76 -17.79
N GLU A 332 -9.33 -20.81 -17.85
CA GLU A 332 -10.41 -21.01 -18.83
C GLU A 332 -11.57 -20.02 -18.65
N GLU A 333 -11.27 -18.78 -18.25
CA GLU A 333 -12.25 -17.72 -18.22
C GLU A 333 -12.51 -17.25 -19.65
N SER A 334 -13.78 -17.31 -20.08
CA SER A 334 -14.21 -17.04 -21.45
C SER A 334 -13.65 -15.73 -22.04
N LYS A 335 -13.44 -14.69 -21.21
CA LYS A 335 -12.90 -13.39 -21.64
C LYS A 335 -11.38 -13.42 -21.84
N THR A 336 -10.67 -14.11 -20.98
CA THR A 336 -9.21 -14.29 -21.07
C THR A 336 -8.86 -15.15 -22.28
N CYS A 337 -9.59 -16.25 -22.50
CA CYS A 337 -9.42 -17.08 -23.69
C CYS A 337 -9.70 -16.31 -24.99
N GLU A 338 -10.73 -15.46 -25.01
CA GLU A 338 -11.03 -14.62 -26.18
C GLU A 338 -9.91 -13.60 -26.44
N PHE A 339 -9.43 -12.90 -25.40
CA PHE A 339 -8.30 -11.97 -25.51
C PHE A 339 -7.04 -12.66 -26.04
N VAL A 340 -6.66 -13.80 -25.46
CA VAL A 340 -5.48 -14.57 -25.89
C VAL A 340 -5.66 -15.04 -27.33
N SER A 341 -6.84 -15.55 -27.71
CA SER A 341 -7.10 -16.00 -29.08
C SER A 341 -6.97 -14.88 -30.12
N ASN A 342 -7.50 -13.69 -29.82
CA ASN A 342 -7.38 -12.51 -30.68
C ASN A 342 -5.93 -11.99 -30.74
N PHE A 343 -5.18 -12.05 -29.64
CA PHE A 343 -3.77 -11.67 -29.65
C PHE A 343 -2.92 -12.66 -30.45
N MET A 344 -3.23 -13.95 -30.36
CA MET A 344 -2.52 -15.00 -31.10
C MET A 344 -2.69 -14.87 -32.62
N SER A 345 -3.81 -14.34 -33.13
CA SER A 345 -3.95 -14.04 -34.56
C SER A 345 -3.07 -12.89 -35.03
N GLU A 346 -2.78 -11.91 -34.17
CA GLU A 346 -1.90 -10.78 -34.46
C GLU A 346 -0.41 -11.09 -34.24
N LEU A 347 -0.09 -12.23 -33.62
CA LEU A 347 1.30 -12.56 -33.26
C LEU A 347 2.21 -12.73 -34.48
N SER A 348 1.69 -13.29 -35.58
CA SER A 348 2.46 -13.51 -36.80
C SER A 348 2.92 -12.19 -37.47
N PRO A 349 2.03 -11.21 -37.74
CA PRO A 349 2.47 -9.92 -38.28
C PRO A 349 3.36 -9.14 -37.30
N VAL A 350 3.06 -9.16 -36.00
CA VAL A 350 3.89 -8.48 -34.98
C VAL A 350 5.31 -9.06 -34.94
N ARG A 351 5.46 -10.38 -35.01
CA ARG A 351 6.78 -11.01 -35.10
C ARG A 351 7.53 -10.58 -36.36
N ALA A 352 6.85 -10.49 -37.50
CA ALA A 352 7.47 -10.08 -38.76
C ALA A 352 7.95 -8.62 -38.70
N GLU A 353 7.15 -7.73 -38.10
CA GLU A 353 7.51 -6.33 -37.90
C GLU A 353 8.70 -6.18 -36.94
N LEU A 354 8.68 -6.87 -35.79
CA LEU A 354 9.78 -6.88 -34.84
C LEU A 354 11.08 -7.40 -35.47
N LEU A 355 10.99 -8.50 -36.23
CA LEU A 355 12.14 -9.07 -36.94
C LEU A 355 12.70 -8.06 -37.97
N GLY A 356 11.84 -7.38 -38.71
CA GLY A 356 12.25 -6.34 -39.66
C GLY A 356 12.97 -5.18 -38.97
N PHE A 357 12.43 -4.70 -37.84
CA PHE A 357 13.05 -3.64 -37.03
C PHE A 357 14.43 -4.05 -36.50
N LEU A 358 14.54 -5.24 -35.91
CA LEU A 358 15.81 -5.75 -35.37
C LEU A 358 16.83 -6.04 -36.48
N THR A 359 16.38 -6.53 -37.64
CA THR A 359 17.25 -6.71 -38.82
C THR A 359 17.83 -5.36 -39.27
N HIS A 360 17.03 -4.29 -39.27
CA HIS A 360 17.52 -2.95 -39.59
C HIS A 360 18.52 -2.45 -38.54
N ALA A 361 18.23 -2.65 -37.25
CA ALA A 361 19.14 -2.29 -36.16
C ALA A 361 20.47 -3.06 -36.21
N LEU A 362 20.44 -4.30 -36.71
CA LEU A 362 21.60 -5.18 -36.89
C LEU A 362 22.19 -5.09 -38.31
N LEU A 363 22.04 -3.94 -38.96
CA LEU A 363 22.69 -3.61 -40.24
C LEU A 363 22.36 -4.58 -41.39
N GLY A 364 21.17 -5.18 -41.37
CA GLY A 364 20.68 -6.12 -42.39
C GLY A 364 20.87 -7.59 -42.05
N ASP A 365 21.44 -7.93 -40.89
CA ASP A 365 21.59 -9.33 -40.47
C ASP A 365 20.28 -9.88 -39.86
N SER A 366 19.52 -10.60 -40.70
CA SER A 366 18.25 -11.21 -40.29
C SER A 366 18.43 -12.41 -39.36
N LEU A 367 19.56 -13.12 -39.46
CA LEU A 367 19.83 -14.30 -38.64
C LEU A 367 20.15 -13.87 -37.21
N ALA A 368 20.99 -12.85 -37.05
CA ALA A 368 21.27 -12.26 -35.75
C ALA A 368 20.00 -11.68 -35.09
N ALA A 369 19.12 -11.05 -35.88
CA ALA A 369 17.83 -10.55 -35.39
C ALA A 369 16.92 -11.67 -34.86
N GLU A 370 16.86 -12.80 -35.57
CA GLU A 370 16.08 -13.96 -35.14
C GLU A 370 16.63 -14.59 -33.85
N TYR A 371 17.95 -14.75 -33.74
CA TYR A 371 18.57 -15.22 -32.50
C TYR A 371 18.33 -14.28 -31.32
N LEU A 372 18.33 -12.97 -31.56
CA LEU A 372 18.02 -11.99 -30.51
C LEU A 372 16.57 -12.13 -30.04
N ILE A 373 15.60 -12.31 -30.94
CA ILE A 373 14.20 -12.57 -30.56
C ILE A 373 14.09 -13.85 -29.74
N LEU A 374 14.72 -14.94 -30.19
CA LEU A 374 14.71 -16.20 -29.45
C LEU A 374 15.36 -16.06 -28.07
N HIS A 375 16.44 -15.28 -27.96
CA HIS A 375 17.08 -14.99 -26.69
C HIS A 375 16.18 -14.19 -25.75
N LEU A 376 15.47 -13.18 -26.26
CA LEU A 376 14.55 -12.35 -25.46
C LEU A 376 13.31 -13.13 -24.96
N ILE A 377 12.85 -14.13 -25.72
CA ILE A 377 11.69 -14.95 -25.35
C ILE A 377 12.10 -16.18 -24.54
N SER A 378 13.37 -16.58 -24.60
CA SER A 378 13.89 -17.72 -23.84
C SER A 378 13.65 -17.51 -22.34
N THR A 379 13.03 -18.50 -21.71
CA THR A 379 12.87 -18.58 -20.25
C THR A 379 13.95 -19.46 -19.60
N VAL A 380 14.97 -19.86 -20.38
CA VAL A 380 16.10 -20.73 -19.99
C VAL A 380 17.38 -19.93 -19.94
#